data_AF-A0A2N3QNH8-F1
#
_entry.id   AF-A0A2N3QNH8-F1
#
_cell.length_a   1.000
_cell.length_b   1.000
_cell.length_c   1.000
_cell.angle_alpha   90.00
_cell.angle_beta   90.00
_cell.angle_gamma   90.00
#
_symmetry.space_group_name_H-M   'P 1'
#
loop_
_entity.id
_entity.type
_entity.pdbx_description
1 polymer ?
#
loop_
_entity_poly.entity_id
_entity_poly.type
_entity_poly.pdbx_seq_one_letter_code
_entity_poly.pdbx_strand_id
1 'polypeptide(L)'
;MSRISHCFPTCIWLRCTHPALLSEIRYGQRIIKRAHATATPEETIMLRHMAADASNAIRILLADLTAEYTSSSPLRRHLIASANTIAEHATTQLASIANTTIKEQA
;
A
#
# COMPACT_ATOMS: atom_id res chain seq x y z
N MET A 1 9.79 8.90 -13.52
CA MET A 1 8.71 9.87 -13.78
C MET A 1 7.50 9.51 -12.92
N SER A 2 7.06 10.46 -12.09
CA SER A 2 6.12 10.26 -10.97
C SER A 2 4.67 10.13 -11.47
N ARG A 3 4.09 8.92 -11.41
CA ARG A 3 2.66 8.67 -11.68
C ARG A 3 1.79 8.96 -10.46
N ILE A 4 1.93 10.14 -9.83
CA ILE A 4 1.14 10.51 -8.64
C ILE A 4 0.02 11.52 -8.97
N SER A 5 -0.10 11.96 -10.23
CA SER A 5 -1.01 13.07 -10.57
C SER A 5 -2.51 12.74 -10.46
N HIS A 6 -2.92 11.48 -10.44
CA HIS A 6 -4.33 11.08 -10.28
C HIS A 6 -4.77 10.82 -8.83
N CYS A 7 -3.87 11.03 -7.86
CA CYS A 7 -4.06 10.55 -6.48
C CYS A 7 -4.32 11.68 -5.46
N PHE A 8 -4.24 12.95 -5.88
CA PHE A 8 -4.26 14.09 -4.95
C PHE A 8 -5.58 14.25 -4.17
N PRO A 9 -6.78 14.20 -4.81
CA PRO A 9 -8.04 14.30 -4.07
C PRO A 9 -8.26 13.12 -3.12
N THR A 10 -7.93 11.90 -3.55
CA THR A 10 -8.04 10.69 -2.73
C THR A 10 -7.09 10.73 -1.54
N CYS A 11 -5.85 11.20 -1.73
CA CYS A 11 -4.90 11.37 -0.64
C CYS A 11 -5.37 12.38 0.40
N ILE A 12 -5.95 13.51 -0.02
CA ILE A 12 -6.50 14.51 0.91
C ILE A 12 -7.68 13.90 1.67
N TRP A 13 -8.60 13.25 0.96
CA TRP A 13 -9.76 12.62 1.58
C TRP A 13 -9.37 11.53 2.57
N LEU A 14 -8.44 10.64 2.21
CA LEU A 14 -7.91 9.62 3.13
C LEU A 14 -7.22 10.26 4.33
N ARG A 15 -6.48 11.35 4.14
CA ARG A 15 -5.86 12.08 5.27
C ARG A 15 -6.90 12.56 6.28
N CYS A 16 -8.07 12.98 5.81
CA CYS A 16 -9.14 13.48 6.67
C CYS A 16 -10.01 12.38 7.27
N THR A 17 -10.19 11.25 6.58
CA THR A 17 -11.18 10.22 6.97
C THR A 17 -10.57 8.91 7.46
N HIS A 18 -9.45 8.50 6.84
CA HIS A 18 -8.78 7.22 7.11
C HIS A 18 -7.26 7.44 7.19
N PRO A 19 -6.78 8.25 8.15
CA PRO A 19 -5.36 8.63 8.22
C PRO A 19 -4.43 7.43 8.45
N ALA A 20 -4.91 6.39 9.15
CA ALA A 20 -4.17 5.14 9.34
C ALA A 20 -3.90 4.44 8.00
N LEU A 21 -4.92 4.27 7.15
CA LEU A 21 -4.76 3.65 5.83
C LEU A 21 -3.75 4.42 4.97
N LEU A 22 -3.84 5.76 4.96
CA LEU A 22 -2.89 6.58 4.22
C LEU A 22 -1.46 6.45 4.76
N SER A 23 -1.29 6.34 6.08
CA SER A 23 0.00 6.15 6.73
C SER A 23 0.63 4.82 6.31
N GLU A 24 -0.14 3.73 6.37
CA GLU A 24 0.33 2.39 5.99
C GLU A 24 0.67 2.30 4.50
N ILE A 25 -0.14 2.90 3.62
CA ILE A 25 0.20 2.98 2.18
C ILE A 25 1.54 3.70 1.97
N ARG A 26 1.76 4.84 2.64
CA ARG A 26 3.02 5.59 2.54
C ARG A 26 4.20 4.82 3.13
N TYR A 27 3.97 4.07 4.20
CA TYR A 27 4.97 3.20 4.80
C TYR A 27 5.36 2.06 3.84
N GLY A 28 4.38 1.38 3.26
CA GLY A 28 4.58 0.39 2.20
C GLY A 28 5.39 0.94 1.02
N GLN A 29 5.07 2.15 0.55
CA GLN A 29 5.84 2.81 -0.51
C GLN A 29 7.31 3.06 -0.13
N ARG A 30 7.62 3.35 1.15
CA ARG A 30 9.00 3.47 1.62
C ARG A 30 9.73 2.13 1.60
N ILE A 31 9.05 1.04 2.02
CA ILE A 31 9.58 -0.32 1.96
C ILE A 31 9.87 -0.70 0.51
N ILE A 32 8.91 -0.51 -0.40
CA ILE A 32 9.06 -0.76 -1.83
C ILE A 32 10.27 0.00 -2.38
N LYS A 33 10.39 1.29 -2.08
CA LYS A 33 11.53 2.10 -2.52
C LYS A 33 12.87 1.55 -1.99
N ARG A 34 12.92 1.11 -0.72
CA ARG A 34 14.14 0.56 -0.11
C ARG A 34 14.50 -0.80 -0.69
N ALA A 35 13.52 -1.65 -0.99
CA ALA A 35 13.71 -2.98 -1.58
C ALA A 35 14.24 -2.93 -3.02
N HIS A 36 13.96 -1.86 -3.77
CA HIS A 36 14.53 -1.64 -5.10
C HIS A 36 15.95 -1.05 -5.08
N ALA A 37 16.45 -0.65 -3.91
CA ALA A 37 17.83 -0.20 -3.75
C ALA A 37 18.75 -1.40 -3.48
N THR A 38 20.06 -1.22 -3.62
CA THR A 38 21.04 -2.21 -3.15
C THR A 38 20.91 -2.37 -1.63
N ALA A 39 20.34 -3.50 -1.22
CA ALA A 39 20.15 -3.88 0.17
C ALA A 39 21.07 -5.06 0.49
N THR A 40 21.57 -5.09 1.72
CA THR A 40 22.29 -6.27 2.24
C THR A 40 21.33 -7.47 2.36
N PRO A 41 21.84 -8.70 2.44
CA PRO A 41 21.00 -9.88 2.66
C PRO A 41 20.14 -9.79 3.94
N GLU A 42 20.70 -9.27 5.03
CA GLU A 42 20.01 -9.08 6.31
C GLU A 42 18.90 -8.03 6.18
N GLU A 43 19.19 -6.90 5.53
CA GLU A 43 18.17 -5.88 5.22
C GLU A 43 17.08 -6.44 4.31
N THR A 44 17.42 -7.32 3.37
CA THR A 44 16.44 -7.96 2.49
C THR A 44 15.47 -8.81 3.29
N ILE A 45 15.95 -9.63 4.23
CA ILE A 45 15.09 -10.43 5.12
C ILE A 45 14.17 -9.53 5.95
N MET A 46 14.73 -8.47 6.55
CA MET A 46 13.95 -7.49 7.32
C MET A 46 12.86 -6.85 6.45
N LEU A 47 13.19 -6.42 5.23
CA LEU A 47 12.25 -5.80 4.29
C LEU A 47 11.14 -6.76 3.87
N ARG A 48 11.38 -8.08 3.80
CA ARG A 48 10.32 -9.08 3.54
C ARG A 48 9.28 -9.10 4.65
N HIS A 49 9.72 -9.17 5.91
CA HIS A 49 8.83 -9.16 7.06
C HIS A 49 8.05 -7.84 7.14
N MET A 50 8.74 -6.70 7.00
CA MET A 50 8.09 -5.39 6.97
C MET A 50 7.07 -5.29 5.82
N ALA A 51 7.38 -5.86 4.65
CA ALA A 51 6.47 -5.85 3.50
C ALA A 51 5.22 -6.71 3.76
N ALA A 52 5.38 -7.88 4.37
CA ALA A 52 4.27 -8.75 4.76
C ALA A 52 3.34 -8.04 5.77
N ASP A 53 3.93 -7.45 6.81
CA ASP A 53 3.19 -6.73 7.86
C ASP A 53 2.43 -5.53 7.29
N ALA A 54 3.11 -4.69 6.50
CA ALA A 54 2.49 -3.54 5.84
C ALA A 54 1.38 -3.96 4.88
N SER A 55 1.58 -5.04 4.11
CA SER A 55 0.56 -5.56 3.18
C SER A 55 -0.69 -6.01 3.93
N ASN A 56 -0.51 -6.73 5.04
CA ASN A 56 -1.64 -7.18 5.87
C ASN A 56 -2.37 -6.01 6.54
N ALA A 57 -1.64 -5.03 7.08
CA ALA A 57 -2.22 -3.83 7.69
C ALA A 57 -3.06 -3.03 6.69
N ILE A 58 -2.55 -2.81 5.47
CA ILE A 58 -3.29 -2.13 4.40
C ILE A 58 -4.56 -2.91 4.05
N ARG A 59 -4.48 -4.24 3.93
CA ARG A 59 -5.63 -5.07 3.58
C ARG A 59 -6.75 -5.00 4.62
N ILE A 60 -6.40 -5.00 5.91
CA ILE A 60 -7.38 -4.88 7.01
C ILE A 60 -8.06 -3.51 6.95
N LEU A 61 -7.28 -2.43 6.91
CA LEU A 61 -7.80 -1.06 6.88
C LEU A 61 -8.62 -0.76 5.61
N LEU A 62 -8.28 -1.40 4.49
CA LEU A 62 -9.04 -1.29 3.25
C LEU A 62 -10.37 -2.06 3.30
N ALA A 63 -10.42 -3.19 3.99
CA ALA A 63 -11.68 -3.91 4.22
C ALA A 63 -12.66 -3.05 5.02
N ASP A 64 -12.18 -2.35 6.05
CA ASP A 64 -12.98 -1.41 6.83
C ASP A 64 -13.54 -0.27 5.95
N LEU A 65 -12.68 0.33 5.10
CA LEU A 65 -13.10 1.39 4.18
C LEU A 65 -14.15 0.92 3.17
N THR A 66 -13.99 -0.28 2.63
CA THR A 66 -14.87 -0.82 1.58
C THR A 66 -16.21 -1.31 2.11
N ALA A 67 -16.31 -1.62 3.41
CA ALA A 67 -17.58 -1.91 4.08
C ALA A 67 -18.57 -0.74 4.00
N GLU A 68 -18.07 0.50 3.90
CA GLU A 68 -18.90 1.72 3.78
C GLU A 68 -19.41 1.98 2.35
N TYR A 69 -19.00 1.17 1.36
CA TYR A 69 -19.21 1.50 -0.06
C TYR A 69 -20.69 1.58 -0.46
N THR A 70 -21.52 0.63 -0.02
CA THR A 70 -22.93 0.52 -0.45
C THR A 70 -23.81 1.64 0.11
N SER A 71 -23.49 2.15 1.30
CA SER A 71 -24.20 3.27 1.95
C SER A 71 -23.67 4.65 1.53
N SER A 72 -22.63 4.71 0.70
CA SER A 72 -21.92 5.93 0.34
C SER A 72 -22.54 6.69 -0.85
N SER A 73 -22.45 8.02 -0.80
CA SER A 73 -22.77 8.89 -1.94
C SER A 73 -21.90 8.57 -3.17
N PRO A 74 -22.33 8.95 -4.39
CA PRO A 74 -21.54 8.67 -5.61
C PRO A 74 -20.10 9.18 -5.55
N LEU A 75 -19.89 10.39 -5.01
CA LEU A 75 -18.55 10.95 -4.85
C LEU A 75 -17.69 10.12 -3.88
N ARG A 76 -18.27 9.72 -2.73
CA ARG A 76 -17.56 8.89 -1.75
C ARG A 76 -17.25 7.50 -2.30
N ARG A 77 -18.15 6.90 -3.08
CA ARG A 77 -17.90 5.64 -3.80
C ARG A 77 -16.73 5.76 -4.77
N HIS A 78 -16.64 6.86 -5.52
CA HIS A 78 -15.50 7.10 -6.41
C HIS A 78 -14.17 7.23 -5.64
N LEU A 79 -14.18 7.90 -4.50
CA LEU A 79 -13.01 8.04 -3.62
C LEU A 79 -12.60 6.70 -3.00
N ILE A 80 -13.56 5.87 -2.55
CA ILE A 80 -13.31 4.50 -2.06
C ILE A 80 -12.71 3.64 -3.17
N ALA A 81 -13.28 3.65 -4.38
CA ALA A 81 -12.75 2.88 -5.51
C ALA A 81 -11.31 3.30 -5.86
N SER A 82 -11.02 4.60 -5.86
CA SER A 82 -9.67 5.11 -6.08
C SER A 82 -8.70 4.67 -4.98
N ALA A 83 -9.12 4.73 -3.71
CA ALA A 83 -8.34 4.25 -2.58
C ALA A 83 -8.03 2.75 -2.69
N ASN A 84 -9.02 1.96 -3.14
CA ASN A 84 -8.85 0.53 -3.41
C ASN A 84 -7.78 0.27 -4.46
N THR A 85 -7.82 0.95 -5.61
CA THR A 85 -6.79 0.80 -6.65
C THR A 85 -5.38 1.16 -6.14
N ILE A 86 -5.25 2.22 -5.34
CA ILE A 86 -3.96 2.62 -4.77
C ILE A 86 -3.45 1.55 -3.80
N ALA A 87 -4.33 1.05 -2.93
CA ALA A 87 -3.99 0.05 -1.93
C ALA A 87 -3.64 -1.30 -2.57
N GLU A 88 -4.41 -1.76 -3.56
CA GLU A 88 -4.15 -3.00 -4.33
C GLU A 88 -2.80 -2.96 -5.05
N HIS A 89 -2.46 -1.82 -5.65
CA HIS A 89 -1.15 -1.66 -6.28
C HIS A 89 -0.02 -1.74 -5.24
N ALA A 90 -0.18 -1.09 -4.09
CA ALA A 90 0.80 -1.15 -3.01
C ALA A 90 0.95 -2.56 -2.43
N THR A 91 -0.15 -3.24 -2.10
CA THR A 91 -0.13 -4.59 -1.52
C THR A 91 0.42 -5.63 -2.48
N THR A 92 0.16 -5.50 -3.79
CA THR A 92 0.74 -6.37 -4.83
C THR A 92 2.27 -6.26 -4.85
N GLN A 93 2.80 -5.04 -4.84
CA GLN A 93 4.26 -4.82 -4.82
C GLN A 93 4.88 -5.30 -3.50
N LEU A 94 4.22 -5.05 -2.37
CA LEU A 94 4.67 -5.55 -1.07
C LEU A 94 4.66 -7.08 -0.99
N ALA A 95 3.64 -7.74 -1.55
CA ALA A 95 3.56 -9.19 -1.61
C ALA A 95 4.68 -9.79 -2.47
N SER A 96 5.02 -9.15 -3.59
CA SER A 96 6.17 -9.56 -4.41
C SER A 96 7.49 -9.49 -3.64
N ILE A 97 7.69 -8.44 -2.84
CA ILE A 97 8.86 -8.30 -1.96
C ILE A 97 8.84 -9.37 -0.86
N ALA A 98 7.70 -9.55 -0.18
CA ALA A 98 7.56 -10.51 0.90
C ALA A 98 7.86 -11.96 0.46
N ASN A 99 7.47 -12.31 -0.77
CA ASN A 99 7.57 -13.67 -1.32
C ASN A 99 8.85 -13.93 -2.13
N THR A 100 9.76 -12.96 -2.28
CA THR A 100 11.00 -13.18 -3.04
C THR A 100 11.85 -14.22 -2.30
N THR A 101 12.16 -15.35 -2.93
CA THR A 101 13.02 -16.38 -2.33
C THR A 101 14.49 -16.12 -2.64
N ILE A 102 15.39 -16.47 -1.73
CA ILE A 102 16.85 -16.21 -1.81
C ILE A 102 17.51 -16.83 -3.05
N LYS A 103 16.83 -17.74 -3.76
CA LYS A 103 17.38 -18.46 -4.93
C LYS A 103 17.67 -17.59 -6.17
N GLU A 104 17.18 -16.36 -6.25
CA GLU A 104 17.41 -15.47 -7.42
C GLU A 104 18.65 -14.58 -7.31
N GLN A 105 19.45 -14.72 -6.24
CA GLN A 105 20.65 -13.90 -6.02
C GLN A 105 21.98 -14.70 -6.11
N ALA A 106 21.96 -15.93 -6.61
CA ALA A 106 23.15 -16.75 -6.83
C ALA A 106 23.69 -16.63 -8.26
#